data_AF-A0A937YMI3-F1
#
_entry.id   AF-A0A937YMI3-F1
#
_cell.length_a   1.000
_cell.length_b   1.000
_cell.length_c   1.000
_cell.angle_alpha   90.00
_cell.angle_beta   90.00
_cell.angle_gamma   90.00
#
_symmetry.space_group_name_H-M   'P 1'
#
loop_
_entity.id
_entity.type
_entity.pdbx_description
1 polymer ?
#
loop_
_entity_poly.entity_id
_entity_poly.type
_entity_poly.pdbx_seq_one_letter_code
_entity_poly.pdbx_strand_id
1 'polypeptide(L)' 'MGDVVNLNQYRKRAERATKEIRAAASRARTGQTKADRLSNREEAARRDAALDSKKLDDKRRPDRPSDEPERS' A
#
# COMPACT_ATOMS: atom_id res chain seq x y z
N MET A 1 -29.98 -7.37 24.47
CA MET A 1 -29.03 -7.79 25.52
C MET A 1 -27.64 -7.68 24.92
N GLY A 2 -26.80 -6.77 25.43
CA GLY A 2 -25.47 -6.53 24.86
C GLY A 2 -24.46 -7.55 25.40
N ASP A 3 -23.67 -8.14 24.51
CA ASP A 3 -22.65 -9.10 24.90
C ASP A 3 -21.53 -8.40 25.68
N VAL A 4 -21.34 -8.79 26.94
CA VAL A 4 -20.29 -8.21 27.79
C VAL A 4 -18.98 -8.89 27.48
N VAL A 5 -18.18 -8.27 26.61
CA VAL A 5 -16.85 -8.77 26.26
C VAL A 5 -15.80 -8.28 27.26
N ASN A 6 -14.94 -9.19 27.70
CA ASN A 6 -13.81 -8.85 28.56
C ASN A 6 -12.74 -8.10 27.76
N LEU A 7 -12.68 -6.77 27.95
CA LEU A 7 -11.75 -5.88 27.25
C LEU A 7 -10.27 -6.26 27.46
N ASN A 8 -9.92 -6.79 28.63
CA ASN A 8 -8.54 -7.20 28.91
C ASN A 8 -8.13 -8.42 28.09
N GLN A 9 -9.04 -9.39 27.93
CA GLN A 9 -8.77 -10.54 27.06
C GLN A 9 -8.66 -10.13 25.59
N TYR A 10 -9.50 -9.19 25.15
CA TYR A 10 -9.44 -8.64 23.80
C TYR A 10 -8.10 -7.95 23.51
N ARG A 11 -7.67 -7.04 24.40
CA ARG A 11 -6.37 -6.35 24.28
C ARG A 11 -5.21 -7.34 24.22
N LYS A 12 -5.21 -8.35 25.10
CA LYS A 12 -4.16 -9.39 25.12
C LYS A 12 -4.14 -10.22 23.83
N ARG A 13 -5.30 -10.50 23.23
CA ARG A 13 -5.39 -11.18 21.92
C ARG A 13 -4.86 -10.30 20.80
N ALA A 14 -5.23 -9.02 20.78
CA ALA A 14 -4.73 -8.06 19.80
C ALA A 14 -3.19 -7.89 19.87
N GLU A 15 -2.64 -7.79 21.08
CA GLU A 15 -1.19 -7.71 21.29
C GLU A 15 -0.46 -8.96 20.79
N ARG A 16 -0.99 -10.15 21.03
CA ARG A 16 -0.42 -11.40 20.52
C ARG A 16 -0.48 -11.46 18.99
N ALA A 17 -1.61 -11.12 18.39
CA ALA A 17 -1.75 -11.06 16.93
C ALA A 17 -0.76 -10.07 16.29
N THR A 18 -0.59 -8.88 16.88
CA THR A 18 0.40 -7.91 16.36
C THR A 18 1.84 -8.42 16.47
N LYS A 19 2.18 -9.13 17.55
CA LYS A 19 3.49 -9.78 17.72
C LYS A 19 3.71 -10.90 16.72
N GLU A 20 2.69 -11.71 16.44
CA GLU A 20 2.74 -12.79 15.45
C GLU A 20 2.93 -12.26 14.03
N ILE A 21 2.20 -11.19 13.65
CA ILE A 21 2.37 -10.51 12.36
C ILE A 21 3.80 -9.97 12.22
N ARG A 22 4.32 -9.30 13.27
CA ARG A 22 5.70 -8.80 13.29
C ARG A 22 6.71 -9.94 13.19
N ALA A 23 6.48 -11.04 13.90
CA ALA A 23 7.34 -12.21 13.86
C ALA A 23 7.30 -12.90 12.49
N ALA A 24 6.14 -13.01 11.84
CA ALA A 24 6.03 -13.53 10.48
C ALA A 24 6.77 -12.63 9.47
N ALA A 25 6.58 -11.31 9.56
CA ALA A 25 7.31 -10.35 8.74
C ALA A 25 8.83 -10.41 9.00
N SER A 26 9.25 -10.61 10.25
CA SER A 26 10.66 -10.78 10.58
C SER A 26 11.21 -12.13 10.13
N ARG A 27 10.46 -13.24 10.22
CA ARG A 27 10.85 -14.56 9.69
C ARG A 27 11.06 -14.54 8.18
N ALA A 28 10.17 -13.86 7.45
CA ALA A 28 10.33 -13.61 6.02
C ALA A 28 11.60 -12.79 5.71
N ARG A 29 12.04 -11.94 6.66
CA ARG A 29 13.23 -11.08 6.52
C ARG A 29 14.52 -11.71 7.04
N THR A 30 14.48 -12.67 7.96
CA THR A 30 15.66 -13.28 8.58
C THR A 30 16.50 -14.14 7.62
N GLY A 31 16.02 -14.38 6.40
CA GLY A 31 16.80 -14.97 5.31
C GLY A 31 17.37 -13.97 4.30
N GLN A 32 17.00 -12.68 4.38
CA GLN A 32 17.49 -11.67 3.44
C GLN A 32 18.86 -11.14 3.89
N THR A 33 19.85 -11.23 3.02
CA THR A 33 21.18 -10.66 3.26
C THR A 33 21.12 -9.12 3.16
N LYS A 34 22.18 -8.43 3.61
CA LYS A 34 22.28 -6.96 3.45
C LYS A 34 22.21 -6.56 1.96
N ALA A 35 22.75 -7.38 1.07
CA ALA A 35 22.74 -7.16 -0.38
C ALA A 35 21.31 -7.24 -0.95
N ASP A 36 20.53 -8.25 -0.56
CA ASP A 36 19.13 -8.41 -1.01
C ASP A 36 18.26 -7.22 -0.57
N ARG A 37 18.46 -6.74 0.66
CA ARG A 37 17.75 -5.55 1.16
C ARG A 37 18.10 -4.28 0.41
N LEU A 38 19.35 -4.13 -0.02
CA LEU A 38 19.80 -2.96 -0.79
C LEU A 38 19.25 -3.02 -2.21
N SER A 39 19.42 -4.16 -2.89
CA SER A 39 18.90 -4.40 -4.23
C SER A 39 17.40 -4.18 -4.31
N ASN A 40 16.62 -4.72 -3.37
CA ASN A 40 15.17 -4.50 -3.35
C ASN A 40 14.80 -3.02 -3.11
N ARG A 41 15.61 -2.27 -2.35
CA ARG A 41 15.42 -0.84 -2.13
C ARG A 41 15.71 -0.03 -3.39
N GLU A 42 16.77 -0.36 -4.10
CA GLU A 42 17.12 0.25 -5.39
C GLU A 42 16.10 -0.07 -6.47
N GLU A 43 15.58 -1.30 -6.50
CA GLU A 43 14.49 -1.67 -7.40
C GLU A 43 13.19 -0.93 -7.07
N ALA A 44 12.83 -0.79 -5.79
CA ALA A 44 11.68 0.00 -5.37
C ALA A 44 11.84 1.46 -5.80
N ALA A 45 12.99 2.08 -5.55
CA ALA A 45 13.29 3.45 -5.98
C ALA A 45 13.20 3.63 -7.50
N ARG A 46 13.71 2.66 -8.29
CA ARG A 46 13.58 2.68 -9.76
C ARG A 46 12.12 2.56 -10.21
N ARG A 47 11.32 1.72 -9.57
CA ARG A 47 9.88 1.59 -9.86
C ARG A 47 9.14 2.88 -9.54
N ASP A 48 9.40 3.48 -8.39
CA ASP A 48 8.77 4.74 -7.98
C ASP A 48 9.13 5.89 -8.94
N ALA A 49 10.41 6.01 -9.31
CA ALA A 49 10.85 7.00 -10.30
C ALA A 49 10.22 6.79 -11.68
N ALA A 50 10.06 5.53 -12.12
CA ALA A 50 9.39 5.20 -13.37
C ALA A 50 7.89 5.52 -13.35
N LEU A 51 7.22 5.36 -12.19
CA LEU A 51 5.83 5.76 -12.01
C LEU A 51 5.67 7.27 -11.97
N ASP A 52 6.58 7.97 -11.29
CA ASP A 52 6.54 9.43 -11.18
C ASP A 52 6.77 10.09 -12.55
N SER A 53 7.69 9.55 -13.35
CA SER A 53 7.92 9.99 -14.74
C SER A 53 6.71 9.76 -15.66
N LYS A 54 5.82 8.83 -15.29
CA LYS A 54 4.61 8.48 -16.04
C LYS A 54 3.35 9.09 -15.45
N LYS A 55 3.45 9.89 -14.38
CA LYS A 55 2.30 10.65 -13.90
C LYS A 55 1.92 11.64 -14.99
N LEU A 56 0.73 11.42 -15.56
CA LEU A 56 0.02 12.48 -16.25
C LEU A 56 -0.34 13.51 -15.17
N ASP A 57 0.33 14.67 -15.21
CA ASP A 57 -0.11 15.81 -14.43
C ASP A 57 -1.55 16.12 -14.88
N ASP A 58 -2.50 16.05 -13.95
CA ASP A 58 -3.95 16.13 -14.17
C ASP A 58 -4.41 17.57 -14.53
N LYS A 59 -3.60 18.25 -15.36
CA LYS A 59 -3.83 19.60 -15.87
C LYS A 59 -3.90 19.66 -17.39
N ARG A 60 -3.97 18.52 -18.08
CA ARG A 60 -4.13 18.48 -19.54
C ARG A 60 -5.29 17.61 -19.99
N ARG A 61 -6.49 17.99 -19.55
CA ARG A 61 -7.68 17.91 -20.40
C ARG A 61 -8.14 19.33 -20.73
N PRO A 62 -7.53 20.02 -21.71
CA PRO A 62 -8.20 21.15 -22.32
C PRO A 62 -9.32 20.58 -23.19
N ASP A 63 -10.55 20.95 -22.86
CA ASP A 63 -11.67 21.12 -23.78
C ASP A 63 -11.77 20.08 -24.89
N ARG A 64 -12.44 18.96 -24.62
CA ARG A 64 -13.10 18.21 -25.68
C ARG A 64 -14.37 19.03 -26.01
N PRO A 65 -14.48 19.71 -27.17
CA PRO A 65 -15.76 20.26 -27.58
C PRO A 65 -16.71 19.06 -27.68
N SER A 66 -17.82 19.15 -26.96
CA SER A 66 -18.88 18.17 -27.09
C SER A 66 -19.36 18.32 -28.53
N ASP A 67 -19.19 17.28 -29.34
CA ASP A 67 -19.94 17.18 -30.59
C ASP A 67 -21.43 17.25 -30.21
N GLU A 68 -22.03 18.43 -30.36
CA GLU A 68 -23.48 18.58 -30.30
C GLU A 68 -24.04 17.78 -31.48
N PRO A 69 -24.95 16.82 -31.25
CA PRO A 69 -25.67 16.23 -32.36
C PRO A 69 -26.63 17.28 -32.88
N GLU A 70 -26.39 17.81 -34.09
CA GLU A 70 -27.41 18.52 -34.85
C GLU A 70 -28.67 17.65 -34.89
N ARG A 71 -29.67 18.05 -34.11
CA ARG A 71 -31.03 17.51 -34.19
C ARG A 71 -31.96 18.64 -34.63
N SER A 72 -32.48 18.41 -35.85
CA SER A 72 -33.62 19.04 -36.53
C SER A 72 -33.43 20.43 -37.11
#